data_AF-A0A2E7VMM7-F1
#
_entry.id   AF-A0A2E7VMM7-F1
#
_cell.length_a   1.000
_cell.length_b   1.000
_cell.length_c   1.000
_cell.angle_alpha   90.00
_cell.angle_beta   90.00
_cell.angle_gamma   90.00
#
_symmetry.space_group_name_H-M   'P 1'
#
loop_
_entity.id
_entity.type
_entity.pdbx_description
1 polymer ?
#
loop_
_entity_poly.entity_id
_entity_poly.type
_entity_poly.pdbx_seq_one_letter_code
_entity_poly.pdbx_strand_id
1 'polypeptide(L)'
;MLGSWVVFLTIVNLFIGAYSEGKKVLWIDFFSGTRDPSTTEMAFVMDDALFGLVGLLLIGLGARGLNKIHDSGFVGWLTGLPSCISESLLSSDRGATKMVSSWLVAIGVLFYVLWSAMENTWVDPGVYSVFAVLVSFGVGIGLLEEAEN
;
A
#
# COMPACT_ATOMS: atom_id res chain seq x y z
N MET A 1 1.03 7.18 -4.19
CA MET A 1 1.17 5.80 -3.69
C MET A 1 -0.14 5.02 -3.78
N LEU A 2 -1.28 5.53 -3.29
CA LEU A 2 -2.56 4.82 -3.36
C LEU A 2 -2.96 4.33 -4.77
N GLY A 3 -2.90 5.21 -5.79
CA GLY A 3 -3.23 4.79 -7.16
C GLY A 3 -2.30 3.70 -7.71
N SER A 4 -1.00 3.78 -7.39
CA SER A 4 -0.01 2.74 -7.74
C SER A 4 -0.35 1.41 -7.07
N TRP A 5 -0.83 1.44 -5.82
CA TRP A 5 -1.27 0.27 -5.09
C TRP A 5 -2.51 -0.39 -5.74
N VAL A 6 -3.50 0.42 -6.16
CA VAL A 6 -4.69 -0.07 -6.88
C VAL A 6 -4.30 -0.72 -8.22
N VAL A 7 -3.41 -0.09 -8.98
CA VAL A 7 -2.91 -0.68 -10.24
C VAL A 7 -2.15 -1.97 -9.98
N PHE A 8 -1.29 -2.00 -8.97
CA PHE A 8 -0.57 -3.20 -8.57
C PHE A 8 -1.52 -4.35 -8.21
N LEU A 9 -2.53 -4.08 -7.38
CA LEU A 9 -3.56 -5.08 -7.04
C LEU A 9 -4.37 -5.54 -8.26
N THR A 10 -4.65 -4.64 -9.20
CA THR A 10 -5.29 -5.01 -10.48
C THR A 10 -4.43 -6.02 -11.24
N ILE A 11 -3.12 -5.78 -11.33
CA ILE A 11 -2.18 -6.70 -11.98
C ILE A 11 -2.16 -8.05 -11.24
N VAL A 12 -1.96 -8.04 -9.93
CA VAL A 12 -1.99 -9.25 -9.08
C VAL A 12 -3.27 -10.05 -9.31
N ASN A 13 -4.42 -9.38 -9.31
CA ASN A 13 -5.72 -10.02 -9.47
C ASN A 13 -5.92 -10.67 -10.84
N LEU A 14 -5.28 -10.13 -11.89
CA LEU A 14 -5.33 -10.68 -13.24
C LEU A 14 -4.40 -11.87 -13.46
N PHE A 15 -3.25 -11.93 -12.76
CA PHE A 15 -2.24 -12.97 -13.00
C PHE A 15 -2.26 -14.12 -12.01
N ILE A 16 -2.45 -13.83 -10.72
CA ILE A 16 -2.33 -14.82 -9.64
C ILE A 16 -3.55 -14.88 -8.71
N GLY A 17 -4.44 -13.89 -8.80
CA GLY A 17 -5.58 -13.74 -7.92
C GLY A 17 -5.20 -13.01 -6.63
N ALA A 18 -5.99 -12.01 -6.26
CA ALA A 18 -5.73 -11.21 -5.06
C ALA A 18 -6.42 -11.75 -3.80
N TYR A 19 -7.26 -12.78 -3.95
CA TYR A 19 -8.00 -13.43 -2.87
C TYR A 19 -7.37 -14.78 -2.49
N SER A 20 -7.64 -15.25 -1.27
CA SER A 20 -7.10 -16.51 -0.74
C SER A 20 -7.31 -17.68 -1.72
N GLU A 21 -6.37 -18.64 -1.67
CA GLU A 21 -6.31 -19.77 -2.60
C GLU A 21 -6.04 -19.37 -4.07
N GLY A 22 -5.60 -18.13 -4.32
CA GLY A 22 -5.36 -17.62 -5.68
C GLY A 22 -6.64 -17.30 -6.43
N LYS A 23 -7.76 -17.09 -5.72
CA LYS A 23 -9.01 -16.68 -6.33
C LYS A 23 -8.92 -15.23 -6.80
N LYS A 24 -9.67 -14.95 -7.85
CA LYS A 24 -9.85 -13.61 -8.37
C LYS A 24 -10.88 -12.86 -7.53
N VAL A 25 -10.56 -11.63 -7.16
CA VAL A 25 -11.48 -10.67 -6.54
C VAL A 25 -12.39 -10.08 -7.60
N LEU A 26 -13.69 -10.03 -7.30
CA LEU A 26 -14.66 -9.19 -8.00
C LEU A 26 -14.78 -7.89 -7.20
N TRP A 27 -14.12 -6.83 -7.63
CA TRP A 27 -13.96 -5.57 -6.91
C TRP A 27 -15.29 -4.91 -6.55
N ILE A 28 -16.26 -4.86 -7.47
CA ILE A 28 -17.60 -4.33 -7.19
C ILE A 28 -18.25 -5.14 -6.05
N ASP A 29 -18.23 -6.47 -6.13
CA ASP A 29 -18.83 -7.35 -5.12
C ASP A 29 -18.07 -7.28 -3.78
N PHE A 30 -16.76 -7.08 -3.84
CA PHE A 30 -15.89 -6.91 -2.69
C PHE A 30 -16.22 -5.63 -1.92
N PHE A 31 -16.33 -4.51 -2.64
CA PHE A 31 -16.68 -3.22 -2.02
C PHE A 31 -18.15 -3.10 -1.63
N SER A 32 -19.06 -3.86 -2.25
CA SER A 32 -20.47 -3.94 -1.83
C SER A 32 -20.69 -4.82 -0.60
N GLY A 33 -19.66 -5.49 -0.09
CA GLY A 33 -19.76 -6.33 1.11
C GLY A 33 -20.50 -7.64 0.88
N THR A 34 -20.47 -8.15 -0.36
CA THR A 34 -21.07 -9.44 -0.72
C THR A 34 -20.32 -10.57 0.01
N ARG A 35 -21.02 -11.63 0.42
CA ARG A 35 -20.43 -12.70 1.24
C ARG A 35 -19.25 -13.41 0.56
N ASP A 36 -19.36 -13.66 -0.75
CA ASP A 36 -18.37 -14.38 -1.54
C ASP A 36 -17.96 -13.52 -2.75
N PRO A 37 -17.09 -12.52 -2.57
CA PRO A 37 -16.75 -11.55 -3.62
C PRO A 37 -15.61 -12.04 -4.52
N SER A 38 -15.57 -13.34 -4.80
CA SER A 38 -14.45 -13.96 -5.51
C SER A 38 -14.91 -15.03 -6.49
N THR A 39 -14.08 -15.30 -7.49
CA THR A 39 -14.30 -16.33 -8.51
C THR A 39 -13.02 -17.09 -8.81
N THR A 40 -13.16 -18.33 -9.28
CA THR A 40 -12.04 -19.13 -9.80
C THR A 40 -11.72 -18.79 -11.26
N GLU A 41 -12.61 -18.09 -11.95
CA GLU A 41 -12.43 -17.68 -13.34
C GLU A 41 -11.46 -16.50 -13.43
N MET A 42 -10.28 -16.71 -14.03
CA MET A 42 -9.24 -15.69 -14.17
C MET A 42 -9.44 -14.75 -15.39
N ALA A 43 -10.56 -14.88 -16.11
CA ALA A 43 -10.84 -14.07 -17.29
C ALA A 43 -10.93 -12.57 -16.95
N PHE A 44 -10.34 -11.71 -17.78
CA PHE A 44 -10.47 -10.26 -17.64
C PHE A 44 -11.95 -9.84 -17.73
N VAL A 45 -12.42 -9.06 -16.75
CA VAL A 45 -13.81 -8.58 -16.70
C VAL A 45 -13.85 -7.05 -16.58
N MET A 46 -15.01 -6.46 -16.88
CA MET A 46 -15.23 -5.01 -16.77
C MET A 46 -14.85 -4.46 -15.39
N ASP A 47 -15.05 -5.26 -14.36
CA ASP A 47 -14.72 -4.96 -12.99
C ASP A 47 -13.22 -4.66 -12.78
N ASP A 48 -12.30 -5.45 -13.36
CA ASP A 48 -10.86 -5.16 -13.32
C ASP A 48 -10.51 -3.87 -14.06
N ALA A 49 -11.20 -3.61 -15.19
CA ALA A 49 -11.00 -2.42 -16.00
C ALA A 49 -11.36 -1.15 -15.20
N LEU A 50 -12.49 -1.18 -14.50
CA LEU A 50 -12.95 -0.06 -13.67
C LEU A 50 -12.01 0.16 -12.49
N PHE A 51 -11.61 -0.90 -11.79
CA PHE A 51 -10.69 -0.78 -10.66
C PHE A 51 -9.32 -0.25 -11.09
N GLY A 52 -8.76 -0.79 -12.18
CA GLY A 52 -7.50 -0.31 -12.77
C GLY A 52 -7.58 1.14 -13.24
N LEU A 53 -8.69 1.55 -13.85
CA LEU A 53 -8.91 2.94 -14.28
C LEU A 53 -8.93 3.91 -13.10
N VAL A 54 -9.59 3.55 -11.99
CA VAL A 54 -9.54 4.34 -10.74
C VAL A 54 -8.10 4.50 -10.27
N GLY A 55 -7.30 3.43 -10.31
CA GLY A 55 -5.88 3.49 -9.98
C GLY A 55 -5.10 4.48 -10.84
N LEU A 56 -5.28 4.44 -12.16
CA LEU A 56 -4.64 5.36 -13.10
C LEU A 56 -5.07 6.82 -12.87
N LEU A 57 -6.35 7.07 -12.61
CA LEU A 57 -6.85 8.41 -12.30
C LEU A 57 -6.22 8.96 -11.01
N LEU A 58 -6.13 8.13 -9.96
CA LEU A 58 -5.49 8.50 -8.70
C LEU A 58 -4.00 8.82 -8.87
N ILE A 59 -3.28 8.06 -9.73
CA ILE A 59 -1.89 8.37 -10.08
C ILE A 59 -1.80 9.72 -10.78
N GLY A 60 -2.64 9.96 -11.80
CA GLY A 60 -2.64 11.20 -12.56
C GLY A 60 -2.93 12.44 -11.69
N LEU A 61 -3.91 12.33 -10.79
CA LEU A 61 -4.24 13.39 -9.83
C LEU A 61 -3.11 13.63 -8.83
N GLY A 62 -2.53 12.56 -8.27
CA GLY A 62 -1.40 12.65 -7.35
C GLY A 62 -0.16 13.29 -7.98
N ALA A 63 0.18 12.89 -9.21
CA ALA A 63 1.29 13.47 -9.96
C ALA A 63 1.05 14.95 -10.28
N ARG A 64 -0.18 15.31 -10.68
CA ARG A 64 -0.56 16.72 -10.90
C ARG A 64 -0.46 17.55 -9.62
N GLY A 65 -0.83 17.00 -8.47
CA GLY A 65 -0.69 17.66 -7.17
C GLY A 65 0.77 17.89 -6.80
N LEU A 66 1.61 16.85 -6.92
CA LEU A 66 3.04 16.95 -6.62
C LEU A 66 3.76 17.95 -7.54
N ASN A 67 3.43 17.97 -8.82
CA ASN A 67 4.00 18.95 -9.77
C ASN A 67 3.65 20.41 -9.44
N LYS A 68 2.64 20.68 -8.60
CA LYS A 68 2.29 22.03 -8.16
C LYS A 68 2.98 22.46 -6.86
N ILE A 69 3.43 21.50 -6.05
CA ILE A 69 3.90 21.74 -4.68
C ILE A 69 5.42 21.53 -4.58
N HIS A 70 5.98 20.64 -5.39
CA HIS A 70 7.39 20.28 -5.33
C HIS A 70 8.14 20.86 -6.53
N ASP A 71 9.23 21.59 -6.27
CA ASP A 71 10.01 22.30 -7.31
C ASP A 71 10.61 21.36 -8.37
N SER A 72 10.95 20.13 -7.98
CA SER A 72 11.44 19.08 -8.88
C SER A 72 10.32 18.14 -9.38
N GLY A 73 9.07 18.48 -9.07
CA GLY A 73 7.87 17.76 -9.47
C GLY A 73 7.77 16.33 -8.94
N PHE A 74 6.93 15.53 -9.58
CA PHE A 74 6.69 14.14 -9.25
C PHE A 74 7.96 13.27 -9.36
N VAL A 75 8.78 13.51 -10.38
CA VAL A 75 9.99 12.70 -10.64
C VAL A 75 11.03 12.94 -9.55
N GLY A 76 11.30 14.18 -9.18
CA GLY A 76 12.25 14.49 -8.12
C GLY A 76 11.81 13.93 -6.76
N TRP A 77 10.51 14.05 -6.44
CA TRP A 77 9.92 13.41 -5.27
C TRP A 77 10.15 11.89 -5.27
N LEU A 78 9.89 11.21 -6.41
CA LEU A 78 10.05 9.76 -6.53
C LEU A 78 11.51 9.33 -6.34
N THR A 79 12.46 10.07 -6.94
CA THR A 79 13.89 9.77 -6.82
C THR A 79 14.46 10.02 -5.43
N GLY A 80 13.82 10.87 -4.61
CA GLY A 80 14.22 11.13 -3.23
C GLY A 80 13.70 10.12 -2.20
N LEU A 81 12.78 9.22 -2.58
CA LEU A 81 12.22 8.24 -1.65
C LEU A 81 13.27 7.28 -1.07
N PRO A 82 14.19 6.68 -1.87
CA PRO A 82 15.14 5.70 -1.32
C PRO A 82 16.04 6.31 -0.23
N SER A 83 16.55 7.54 -0.46
CA SER A 83 17.38 8.24 0.53
C SER A 83 16.59 8.54 1.80
N CYS A 84 15.36 9.05 1.66
CA CYS A 84 14.47 9.34 2.80
C CYS A 84 14.16 8.09 3.64
N ILE A 85 13.89 6.97 2.98
CA ILE A 85 13.61 5.69 3.66
C ILE A 85 14.87 5.20 4.38
N SER A 86 16.02 5.21 3.71
CA SER A 86 17.28 4.75 4.35
C SER A 86 17.65 5.60 5.56
N GLU A 87 17.48 6.92 5.46
CA GLU A 87 17.75 7.83 6.57
C GLU A 87 16.80 7.59 7.74
N SER A 88 15.51 7.37 7.45
CA SER A 88 14.50 7.10 8.49
C SER A 88 14.70 5.77 9.21
N LEU A 89 15.21 4.74 8.52
CA LEU A 89 15.41 3.41 9.10
C LEU A 89 16.78 3.22 9.77
N LEU A 90 17.82 3.87 9.26
CA LEU A 90 19.21 3.58 9.63
C LEU A 90 19.89 4.70 10.43
N SER A 91 19.40 5.96 10.36
CA SER A 91 20.01 7.05 11.11
C SER A 91 19.54 7.01 12.57
N SER A 92 20.50 6.85 13.48
CA SER A 92 20.28 7.03 14.92
C SER A 92 20.29 8.50 15.35
N ASP A 93 20.63 9.43 14.44
CA ASP A 93 20.74 10.86 14.74
C ASP A 93 19.36 11.48 15.05
N ARG A 94 18.29 10.80 14.65
CA ARG A 94 16.89 11.20 14.85
C ARG A 94 16.30 10.74 16.19
N GLY A 95 17.10 10.08 17.03
CA GLY A 95 16.67 9.53 18.31
C GLY A 95 16.15 8.09 18.22
N ALA A 96 16.30 7.32 19.31
CA ALA A 96 15.92 5.91 19.37
C ALA A 96 14.41 5.71 19.14
N THR A 97 13.56 6.60 19.67
CA THR A 97 12.10 6.53 19.52
C THR A 97 11.67 6.69 18.06
N LYS A 98 12.25 7.64 17.32
CA LYS A 98 11.95 7.88 15.91
C LYS A 98 12.41 6.71 15.02
N MET A 99 13.53 6.09 15.37
CA MET A 99 14.00 4.86 14.73
C MET A 99 13.04 3.70 14.97
N VAL A 100 12.61 3.45 16.21
CA VAL A 100 11.62 2.41 16.56
C VAL A 100 10.29 2.64 15.84
N SER A 101 9.80 3.87 15.79
CA SER A 101 8.62 4.27 15.03
C SER A 101 8.75 3.86 13.55
N SER A 102 9.88 4.18 12.92
CA SER A 102 10.14 3.87 11.51
C SER A 102 10.22 2.36 11.26
N TRP A 103 10.82 1.60 12.19
CA TRP A 103 10.89 0.14 12.11
C TRP A 103 9.53 -0.54 12.30
N LEU A 104 8.66 -0.02 13.17
CA LEU A 104 7.29 -0.54 13.31
C LEU A 104 6.52 -0.45 11.99
N VAL A 105 6.60 0.70 11.31
CA VAL A 105 6.02 0.87 9.98
C VAL A 105 6.64 -0.10 8.98
N ALA A 106 7.97 -0.20 8.96
CA ALA A 106 8.68 -1.08 8.02
C ALA A 106 8.32 -2.56 8.20
N ILE A 107 8.26 -3.04 9.44
CA ILE A 107 7.88 -4.42 9.77
C ILE A 107 6.42 -4.67 9.38
N GLY A 108 5.52 -3.72 9.62
CA GLY A 108 4.12 -3.83 9.19
C GLY A 108 4.01 -4.01 7.67
N VAL A 109 4.66 -3.14 6.91
CA VAL A 109 4.70 -3.20 5.44
C VAL A 109 5.34 -4.52 4.95
N LEU A 110 6.46 -4.92 5.56
CA LEU A 110 7.17 -6.14 5.18
C LEU A 110 6.33 -7.39 5.45
N PHE A 111 5.70 -7.46 6.62
CA PHE A 111 4.76 -8.53 6.97
C PHE A 111 3.66 -8.65 5.91
N TYR A 112 2.99 -7.54 5.58
CA TYR A 112 1.92 -7.52 4.60
C TYR A 112 2.38 -8.03 3.24
N VAL A 113 3.46 -7.46 2.70
CA VAL A 113 3.96 -7.82 1.36
C VAL A 113 4.42 -9.27 1.30
N LEU A 114 5.20 -9.74 2.27
CA LEU A 114 5.71 -11.11 2.28
C LEU A 114 4.57 -12.12 2.46
N TRP A 115 3.67 -11.87 3.40
CA TRP A 115 2.56 -12.78 3.67
C TRP A 115 1.60 -12.86 2.49
N SER A 116 1.18 -11.72 1.94
CA SER A 116 0.28 -11.68 0.78
C SER A 116 0.93 -12.30 -0.46
N ALA A 117 2.25 -12.18 -0.66
CA ALA A 117 2.95 -12.81 -1.76
C ALA A 117 3.06 -14.34 -1.61
N MET A 118 3.22 -14.86 -0.38
CA MET A 118 3.30 -16.29 -0.12
C MET A 118 1.94 -16.98 -0.18
N GLU A 119 0.90 -16.33 0.34
CA GLU A 119 -0.42 -16.95 0.55
C GLU A 119 -1.52 -16.42 -0.40
N ASN A 120 -1.19 -15.50 -1.33
CA ASN A 120 -2.13 -14.80 -2.22
C ASN A 120 -3.26 -14.06 -1.48
N THR A 121 -3.00 -13.64 -0.25
CA THR A 121 -3.97 -13.00 0.67
C THR A 121 -3.87 -11.48 0.61
N TRP A 122 -3.92 -10.91 -0.60
CA TRP A 122 -3.71 -9.46 -0.80
C TRP A 122 -4.85 -8.62 -0.23
N VAL A 123 -6.09 -9.10 -0.31
CA VAL A 123 -7.28 -8.41 0.23
C VAL A 123 -7.80 -9.01 1.54
N ASP A 124 -7.01 -9.86 2.19
CA ASP A 124 -7.41 -10.54 3.42
C ASP A 124 -7.51 -9.55 4.60
N PRO A 125 -8.68 -9.43 5.26
CA PRO A 125 -8.85 -8.50 6.37
C PRO A 125 -7.98 -8.81 7.59
N GLY A 126 -7.63 -10.08 7.83
CA GLY A 126 -6.79 -10.51 8.93
C GLY A 126 -5.33 -10.07 8.74
N VAL A 127 -4.78 -10.28 7.55
CA VAL A 127 -3.43 -9.80 7.18
C VAL A 127 -3.38 -8.27 7.24
N TYR A 128 -4.41 -7.60 6.73
CA TYR A 128 -4.51 -6.15 6.79
C TYR A 128 -4.60 -5.62 8.23
N SER A 129 -5.25 -6.34 9.14
CA SER A 129 -5.36 -5.93 10.55
C SER A 129 -4.01 -5.89 11.26
N VAL A 130 -3.15 -6.89 11.05
CA VAL A 130 -1.80 -6.92 11.62
C VAL A 130 -0.94 -5.78 11.05
N PHE A 131 -1.01 -5.58 9.74
CA PHE A 131 -0.38 -4.45 9.04
C PHE A 131 -0.83 -3.10 9.63
N ALA A 132 -2.13 -2.88 9.74
CA ALA A 132 -2.72 -1.63 10.19
C ALA A 132 -2.33 -1.31 11.64
N VAL A 133 -2.30 -2.29 12.53
CA VAL A 133 -1.84 -2.10 13.91
C VAL A 133 -0.38 -1.67 13.95
N LEU A 134 0.53 -2.40 13.28
CA LEU A 134 1.95 -2.06 13.30
C LEU A 134 2.24 -0.68 12.71
N VAL A 135 1.62 -0.37 11.56
CA VAL A 135 1.79 0.93 10.91
C VAL A 135 1.18 2.07 11.73
N SER A 136 -0.01 1.88 12.30
CA SER A 136 -0.64 2.94 13.12
C SER A 136 0.14 3.25 14.39
N PHE A 137 0.67 2.24 15.09
CA PHE A 137 1.54 2.47 16.24
C PHE A 137 2.86 3.14 15.85
N GLY A 138 3.50 2.69 14.76
CA GLY A 138 4.71 3.32 14.25
C GLY A 138 4.49 4.79 13.93
N VAL A 139 3.49 5.10 13.09
CA VAL A 139 3.13 6.49 12.74
C VAL A 139 2.75 7.29 13.98
N GLY A 140 1.97 6.73 14.90
CA GLY A 140 1.53 7.40 16.12
C GLY A 140 2.71 7.81 17.01
N ILE A 141 3.66 6.90 17.25
CA ILE A 141 4.88 7.20 18.01
C ILE A 141 5.71 8.27 17.31
N GLY A 142 5.88 8.16 15.99
CA GLY A 142 6.63 9.14 15.20
C GLY A 142 6.06 10.56 15.26
N LEU A 143 4.73 10.69 15.22
CA LEU A 143 4.05 11.97 15.34
C LEU A 143 4.14 12.56 16.75
N LEU A 144 4.09 11.74 17.80
CA LEU A 144 4.23 12.19 19.18
C LEU A 144 5.65 12.72 19.44
N GLU A 145 6.67 12.00 19.00
CA GLU A 145 8.08 12.42 19.10
C GLU A 145 8.35 13.73 18.35
N GLU A 146 7.68 13.96 17.22
CA GLU A 146 7.79 15.21 16.45
C GLU A 146 7.02 16.37 17.08
N ALA A 147 6.02 16.11 17.91
CA ALA A 147 5.28 17.14 18.65
C ALA A 147 5.97 17.56 19.96
N GLU A 148 6.81 16.70 20.53
CA GLU A 148 7.56 16.97 21.77
C GLU A 148 8.86 17.77 21.55
N ASN A 149 9.37 17.82 20.30
CA ASN A 149 10.59 18.53 19.90
C ASN A 149 10.30 19.80 19.09
#